data_AF-A0A1B6VZ07-F1
#
_entry.id   AF-A0A1B6VZ07-F1
#
_cell.length_a   1.000
_cell.length_b   1.000
_cell.length_c   1.000
_cell.angle_alpha   90.00
_cell.angle_beta   90.00
_cell.angle_gamma   90.00
#
_symmetry.space_group_name_H-M   'P 1'
#
loop_
_entity.id
_entity.type
_entity.pdbx_description
1 polymer ?
#
loop_
_entity_poly.entity_id
_entity_poly.type
_entity_poly.pdbx_seq_one_letter_code
_entity_poly.pdbx_strand_id
1 'polypeptide(L)'
;MNLLYPEWMAIGNVVNNPLFDIPAHTASCVANTTGIGWGPADDAAYWLGGCMGNNLPAAGSMSAEKNSIIGTSTILNRSILLSNRTGGFASVSTVGDKALCTPVPVPFPSKSEFKATMLFPYPEAQSANSSAAGSGIDNGTLFGQLSGEVANFFNLNSKGAHRLGASDFSWAIGRSDQALNDNDSDAVYLLWRWVDCCEFN
;
A
#
# COMPACT_ATOMS: atom_id res chain seq x y z
N MET A 1 11.97 2.15 -19.56
CA MET A 1 12.07 3.62 -19.48
C MET A 1 10.72 4.15 -19.01
N ASN A 2 10.71 4.97 -17.98
CA ASN A 2 9.48 5.35 -17.28
C ASN A 2 9.08 6.77 -17.69
N LEU A 3 8.30 6.89 -18.78
CA LEU A 3 7.95 8.19 -19.36
C LEU A 3 7.01 9.03 -18.47
N LEU A 4 6.30 8.38 -17.55
CA LEU A 4 5.21 9.00 -16.79
C LEU A 4 5.69 9.90 -15.65
N TYR A 5 6.91 9.68 -15.15
CA TYR A 5 7.53 10.48 -14.09
C TYR A 5 8.87 11.01 -14.58
N PRO A 6 8.90 12.06 -15.43
CA PRO A 6 10.14 12.58 -15.99
C PRO A 6 11.06 13.18 -14.92
N GLU A 7 10.51 13.73 -13.84
CA GLU A 7 11.32 14.21 -12.70
C GLU A 7 12.04 13.08 -11.95
N TRP A 8 11.49 11.86 -11.96
CA TRP A 8 12.18 10.68 -11.46
C TRP A 8 13.45 10.39 -12.26
N MET A 9 13.46 10.64 -13.58
CA MET A 9 14.66 10.45 -14.40
C MET A 9 15.78 11.43 -14.03
N ALA A 10 15.45 12.60 -13.49
CA ALA A 10 16.44 13.59 -13.04
C ALA A 10 17.12 13.18 -11.73
N ILE A 11 16.38 12.60 -10.79
CA ILE A 11 16.94 12.08 -9.53
C ILE A 11 17.41 10.62 -9.63
N GLY A 12 17.06 9.94 -10.72
CA GLY A 12 17.32 8.53 -11.04
C GLY A 12 18.76 8.09 -10.78
N ASN A 13 19.75 8.93 -11.07
CA ASN A 13 21.16 8.57 -10.86
C ASN A 13 21.56 8.46 -9.38
N VAL A 14 20.91 9.22 -8.50
CA VAL A 14 21.16 9.17 -7.05
C VAL A 14 20.36 8.05 -6.41
N VAL A 15 19.08 7.99 -6.75
CA VAL A 15 18.10 7.06 -6.16
C VAL A 15 18.28 5.62 -6.63
N ASN A 16 18.78 5.37 -7.84
CA ASN A 16 19.11 4.01 -8.31
C ASN A 16 20.50 3.55 -7.83
N ASN A 17 21.27 4.40 -7.13
CA ASN A 17 22.52 3.97 -6.54
C ASN A 17 22.21 3.00 -5.39
N PRO A 18 22.76 1.77 -5.38
CA PRO A 18 22.45 0.79 -4.34
C PRO A 18 22.79 1.29 -2.92
N LEU A 19 23.75 2.20 -2.79
CA LEU A 19 24.11 2.81 -1.50
C LEU A 19 23.02 3.72 -0.93
N PHE A 20 22.16 4.26 -1.79
CA PHE A 20 21.03 5.10 -1.38
C PHE A 20 19.73 4.29 -1.37
N ASP A 21 19.50 3.47 -2.40
CA ASP A 21 18.25 2.72 -2.60
C ASP A 21 17.99 1.75 -1.43
N ILE A 22 18.99 0.96 -1.03
CA ILE A 22 18.86 -0.03 0.05
C ILE A 22 18.42 0.64 1.37
N PRO A 23 19.15 1.62 1.92
CA PRO A 23 18.75 2.24 3.19
C PRO A 23 17.46 3.04 3.08
N ALA A 24 17.21 3.72 1.95
CA ALA A 24 15.96 4.45 1.74
C ALA A 24 14.75 3.49 1.72
N HIS A 25 14.88 2.36 1.03
CA HIS A 25 13.87 1.33 0.98
C HIS A 25 13.63 0.66 2.33
N THR A 26 14.70 0.34 3.07
CA THR A 26 14.58 -0.18 4.44
C THR A 26 13.86 0.82 5.36
N ALA A 27 14.21 2.11 5.29
CA ALA A 27 13.55 3.15 6.07
C ALA A 27 12.06 3.27 5.71
N SER A 28 11.73 3.30 4.41
CA SER A 28 10.35 3.32 3.93
C SER A 28 9.55 2.11 4.37
N CYS A 29 10.15 0.91 4.31
CA CYS A 29 9.53 -0.33 4.77
C CYS A 29 9.23 -0.30 6.28
N VAL A 30 10.20 0.11 7.10
CA VAL A 30 10.01 0.24 8.56
C VAL A 30 8.95 1.30 8.87
N ALA A 31 8.97 2.43 8.17
CA ALA A 31 8.01 3.51 8.36
C ALA A 31 6.58 3.06 8.06
N ASN A 32 6.33 2.43 6.92
CA ASN A 32 5.00 1.93 6.56
C ASN A 32 4.53 0.79 7.47
N THR A 33 5.45 -0.08 7.91
CA THR A 33 5.12 -1.22 8.81
C THR A 33 4.77 -0.76 10.22
N THR A 34 5.58 0.11 10.80
CA THR A 34 5.42 0.52 12.21
C THR A 34 4.55 1.78 12.37
N GLY A 35 4.47 2.61 11.34
CA GLY A 35 3.89 3.95 11.39
C GLY A 35 4.83 5.02 11.91
N ILE A 36 6.03 4.66 12.35
CA ILE A 36 7.02 5.60 12.87
C ILE A 36 7.77 6.20 11.69
N GLY A 37 7.69 7.52 11.52
CA GLY A 37 8.27 8.20 10.36
C GLY A 37 7.45 8.05 9.07
N TRP A 38 6.25 7.47 9.18
CA TRP A 38 5.24 7.47 8.10
C TRP A 38 4.63 8.86 7.92
N GLY A 39 4.31 9.21 6.67
CA GLY A 39 3.69 10.49 6.31
C GLY A 39 4.52 11.28 5.29
N PRO A 40 4.62 12.62 5.40
CA PRO A 40 5.08 13.48 4.30
C PRO A 40 6.47 13.15 3.73
N ALA A 41 7.40 12.67 4.56
CA ALA A 41 8.74 12.29 4.10
C ALA A 41 8.73 11.02 3.25
N ASP A 42 7.97 10.00 3.66
CA ASP A 42 7.79 8.77 2.87
C ASP A 42 6.93 9.03 1.63
N ASP A 43 5.93 9.91 1.73
CA ASP A 43 5.08 10.32 0.61
C ASP A 43 5.88 11.08 -0.47
N ALA A 44 6.79 11.95 -0.07
CA ALA A 44 7.73 12.61 -0.99
C ALA A 44 8.66 11.61 -1.67
N ALA A 45 8.97 10.49 -0.99
CA ALA A 45 9.65 9.35 -1.58
C ALA A 45 8.68 8.41 -2.34
N TYR A 46 7.85 8.98 -3.21
CA TYR A 46 6.77 8.27 -3.94
C TYR A 46 7.26 7.10 -4.80
N TRP A 47 8.55 7.09 -5.16
CA TRP A 47 9.18 5.99 -5.88
C TRP A 47 9.38 4.73 -5.04
N LEU A 48 9.45 4.87 -3.71
CA LEU A 48 9.53 3.76 -2.76
C LEU A 48 8.13 3.27 -2.45
N GLY A 49 7.89 1.96 -2.55
CA GLY A 49 6.63 1.32 -2.18
C GLY A 49 6.67 0.65 -0.81
N GLY A 50 7.54 1.09 0.10
CA GLY A 50 7.77 0.44 1.39
C GLY A 50 8.30 -0.98 1.21
N CYS A 51 7.84 -1.93 2.02
CA CYS A 51 8.29 -3.33 1.96
C CYS A 51 7.87 -4.05 0.67
N MET A 52 6.92 -3.50 -0.08
CA MET A 52 6.42 -4.11 -1.32
C MET A 52 7.40 -3.92 -2.48
N GLY A 53 8.42 -3.07 -2.38
CA GLY A 53 9.38 -2.82 -3.48
C GLY A 53 9.27 -1.42 -4.06
N ASN A 54 10.09 -1.11 -5.05
CA ASN A 54 10.03 0.17 -5.76
C ASN A 54 8.77 0.27 -6.64
N ASN A 55 8.07 1.41 -6.50
CA ASN A 55 6.92 1.81 -7.32
C ASN A 55 7.35 2.33 -8.70
N LEU A 56 8.61 2.76 -8.84
CA LEU A 56 9.19 3.12 -10.12
C LEU A 56 10.35 2.17 -10.49
N PRO A 57 10.47 1.75 -11.76
CA PRO A 57 9.58 2.07 -12.87
C PRO A 57 8.18 1.47 -12.70
N ALA A 58 7.14 2.16 -13.17
CA ALA A 58 5.76 1.69 -13.11
C ALA A 58 5.50 0.65 -14.21
N ALA A 59 6.31 -0.40 -14.21
CA ALA A 59 6.23 -1.52 -15.14
C ALA A 59 5.30 -2.60 -14.57
N GLY A 60 4.59 -3.29 -15.45
CA GLY A 60 3.77 -4.45 -15.11
C GLY A 60 4.58 -5.72 -14.78
N SER A 61 5.91 -5.69 -14.94
CA SER A 61 6.79 -6.79 -14.59
C SER A 61 7.26 -6.71 -13.14
N MET A 62 7.22 -7.86 -12.46
CA MET A 62 7.79 -8.07 -11.13
C MET A 62 8.83 -9.19 -11.18
N SER A 63 9.72 -9.24 -10.19
CA SER A 63 10.62 -10.37 -10.03
C SER A 63 9.84 -11.64 -9.71
N ALA A 64 10.21 -12.77 -10.32
CA ALA A 64 9.58 -14.08 -10.13
C ALA A 64 9.74 -14.66 -8.71
N GLU A 65 10.62 -14.07 -7.89
CA GLU A 65 10.88 -14.51 -6.51
C GLU A 65 9.90 -13.96 -5.47
N LYS A 66 8.93 -13.14 -5.89
CA LYS A 66 7.93 -12.55 -4.98
C LYS A 66 6.75 -13.49 -4.77
N ASN A 67 6.33 -13.67 -3.52
CA ASN A 67 5.04 -14.26 -3.16
C ASN A 67 3.90 -13.55 -3.94
N SER A 68 2.86 -14.26 -4.37
CA SER A 68 1.71 -13.69 -5.08
C SER A 68 1.15 -12.45 -4.40
N ILE A 69 1.11 -12.45 -3.06
CA ILE A 69 0.70 -11.34 -2.20
C ILE A 69 1.56 -10.09 -2.42
N ILE A 70 2.88 -10.23 -2.28
CA ILE A 70 3.84 -9.12 -2.49
C ILE A 70 3.78 -8.63 -3.94
N GLY A 71 3.67 -9.57 -4.88
CA GLY A 71 3.63 -9.27 -6.30
C GLY A 71 2.45 -8.38 -6.68
N THR A 72 1.25 -8.83 -6.34
CA THR A 72 0.00 -8.12 -6.61
C THR A 72 -0.12 -6.80 -5.84
N SER A 73 0.39 -6.72 -4.60
CA SER A 73 0.45 -5.46 -3.85
C SER A 73 1.46 -4.46 -4.46
N THR A 74 2.58 -4.95 -5.01
CA THR A 74 3.50 -4.10 -5.80
C THR A 74 2.77 -3.51 -7.01
N ILE A 75 1.99 -4.33 -7.73
CA ILE A 75 1.18 -3.87 -8.87
C ILE A 75 0.16 -2.82 -8.41
N LEU A 76 -0.51 -3.04 -7.26
CA LEU A 76 -1.45 -2.08 -6.70
C LEU A 76 -0.80 -0.71 -6.48
N ASN A 77 0.36 -0.66 -5.82
CA ASN A 77 1.07 0.62 -5.59
C ASN A 77 1.48 1.30 -6.90
N ARG A 78 1.96 0.52 -7.88
CA ARG A 78 2.29 1.05 -9.22
C ARG A 78 1.07 1.56 -9.95
N SER A 79 -0.08 0.91 -9.82
CA SER A 79 -1.34 1.33 -10.43
C SER A 79 -1.82 2.69 -9.91
N ILE A 80 -1.53 3.02 -8.64
CA ILE A 80 -1.84 4.33 -8.04
C ILE A 80 -0.97 5.41 -8.68
N LEU A 81 0.33 5.14 -8.89
CA LEU A 81 1.22 6.06 -9.62
C LEU A 81 0.77 6.24 -11.08
N LEU A 82 0.41 5.15 -11.77
CA LEU A 82 -0.13 5.23 -13.12
C LEU A 82 -1.39 6.10 -13.16
N SER A 83 -2.33 5.88 -12.24
CA SER A 83 -3.56 6.66 -12.08
C SER A 83 -3.27 8.14 -11.82
N ASN A 84 -2.27 8.48 -11.02
CA ASN A 84 -1.88 9.87 -10.80
C ASN A 84 -1.42 10.55 -12.10
N ARG A 85 -0.63 9.86 -12.92
CA ARG A 85 -0.09 10.42 -14.17
C ARG A 85 -1.04 10.42 -15.34
N THR A 86 -2.01 9.51 -15.38
CA THR A 86 -3.05 9.49 -16.42
C THR A 86 -4.25 10.38 -16.10
N GLY A 87 -4.20 11.15 -15.00
CA GLY A 87 -5.32 12.01 -14.58
C GLY A 87 -6.48 11.23 -13.94
N GLY A 88 -6.23 10.02 -13.47
CA GLY A 88 -7.19 9.17 -12.78
C GLY A 88 -7.44 9.59 -11.33
N PHE A 89 -8.00 8.67 -10.53
CA PHE A 89 -8.40 8.95 -9.15
C PHE A 89 -7.25 9.46 -8.28
N ALA A 90 -6.01 9.02 -8.50
CA ALA A 90 -4.86 9.41 -7.69
C ALA A 90 -4.18 10.71 -8.15
N SER A 91 -4.72 11.40 -9.15
CA SER A 91 -4.18 12.67 -9.67
C SER A 91 -4.44 13.87 -8.76
N VAL A 92 -5.33 13.69 -7.78
CA VAL A 92 -5.76 14.70 -6.82
C VAL A 92 -5.64 14.18 -5.40
N SER A 93 -5.29 15.07 -4.48
CA SER A 93 -5.31 14.82 -3.04
C SER A 93 -6.65 15.28 -2.46
N THR A 94 -7.16 14.51 -1.50
CA THR A 94 -8.39 14.81 -0.74
C THR A 94 -8.19 14.83 0.76
N VAL A 95 -6.94 14.97 1.21
CA VAL A 95 -6.62 15.09 2.63
C VAL A 95 -5.84 16.37 2.92
N GLY A 96 -5.98 16.85 4.15
CA GLY A 96 -5.36 18.06 4.66
C GLY A 96 -6.09 19.33 4.29
N ASP A 97 -5.70 20.43 4.95
CA ASP A 97 -6.38 21.73 4.91
C ASP A 97 -6.58 22.29 3.49
N LYS A 98 -5.65 21.98 2.59
CA LYS A 98 -5.70 22.42 1.19
C LYS A 98 -6.80 21.75 0.36
N ALA A 99 -7.26 20.57 0.78
CA ALA A 99 -8.17 19.71 0.02
C ALA A 99 -9.51 19.43 0.73
N LEU A 100 -9.83 20.17 1.80
CA LEU A 100 -11.04 20.01 2.61
C LEU A 100 -12.33 20.08 1.78
N CYS A 101 -12.44 21.08 0.90
CA CYS A 101 -13.69 21.36 0.18
C CYS A 101 -13.61 21.10 -1.33
N THR A 102 -12.41 20.86 -1.85
CA THR A 102 -12.20 20.48 -3.26
C THR A 102 -10.94 19.64 -3.40
N PRO A 103 -10.95 18.56 -4.19
CA PRO A 103 -9.74 17.81 -4.50
C PRO A 103 -8.73 18.71 -5.22
N VAL A 104 -7.47 18.73 -4.74
CA VAL A 104 -6.41 19.55 -5.32
C VAL A 104 -5.46 18.67 -6.14
N PRO A 105 -5.14 19.03 -7.40
CA PRO A 105 -4.18 18.29 -8.20
C PRO A 105 -2.81 18.18 -7.50
N VAL A 106 -2.22 16.98 -7.49
CA VAL A 106 -0.91 16.72 -6.88
C VAL A 106 0.06 16.07 -7.88
N PRO A 107 1.35 16.44 -7.84
CA PRO A 107 2.34 15.94 -8.80
C PRO A 107 2.67 14.45 -8.64
N PHE A 108 2.47 13.92 -7.44
CA PHE A 108 2.57 12.50 -7.10
C PHE A 108 1.50 12.19 -6.05
N PRO A 109 1.01 10.95 -5.98
CA PRO A 109 0.02 10.58 -4.97
C PRO A 109 0.71 10.36 -3.63
N SER A 110 0.15 10.92 -2.56
CA SER A 110 0.61 10.66 -1.20
C SER A 110 0.22 9.23 -0.83
N LYS A 111 1.17 8.36 -0.47
CA LYS A 111 0.87 6.98 -0.05
C LYS A 111 0.04 6.96 1.22
N SER A 112 0.24 7.95 2.08
CA SER A 112 -0.47 8.08 3.36
C SER A 112 -1.98 8.28 3.21
N GLU A 113 -2.44 8.77 2.06
CA GLU A 113 -3.86 8.93 1.72
C GLU A 113 -4.58 7.61 1.45
N PHE A 114 -3.83 6.52 1.22
CA PHE A 114 -4.38 5.25 0.80
C PHE A 114 -4.07 4.14 1.81
N LYS A 115 -4.99 3.18 1.88
CA LYS A 115 -4.81 1.92 2.59
C LYS A 115 -5.37 0.79 1.72
N ALA A 116 -4.85 -0.41 1.86
CA ALA A 116 -5.32 -1.57 1.11
C ALA A 116 -5.83 -2.65 2.07
N THR A 117 -6.78 -3.45 1.63
CA THR A 117 -7.18 -4.68 2.33
C THR A 117 -7.30 -5.80 1.32
N MET A 118 -6.67 -6.93 1.61
CA MET A 118 -6.80 -8.16 0.83
C MET A 118 -8.19 -8.76 1.00
N LEU A 119 -8.77 -9.21 -0.11
CA LEU A 119 -10.05 -9.90 -0.20
C LEU A 119 -9.89 -11.38 -0.56
N PHE A 120 -8.86 -11.72 -1.34
CA PHE A 120 -8.55 -13.08 -1.82
C PHE A 120 -7.02 -13.26 -1.82
N PRO A 121 -6.47 -14.45 -1.51
CA PRO A 121 -7.17 -15.71 -1.24
C PRO A 121 -7.96 -15.75 0.07
N TYR A 122 -7.37 -15.25 1.15
CA TYR A 122 -8.03 -15.15 2.45
C TYR A 122 -8.13 -13.68 2.87
N PRO A 123 -9.33 -13.17 3.19
CA PRO A 123 -9.53 -11.74 3.43
C PRO A 123 -8.85 -11.29 4.72
N GLU A 124 -8.29 -10.08 4.71
CA GLU A 124 -7.72 -9.42 5.92
C GLU A 124 -8.76 -9.20 7.03
N ALA A 125 -10.04 -9.21 6.64
CA ALA A 125 -11.18 -9.15 7.55
C ALA A 125 -11.36 -10.44 8.38
N GLN A 126 -10.56 -11.47 8.17
CA GLN A 126 -10.66 -12.71 8.92
C GLN A 126 -9.44 -12.88 9.83
N SER A 127 -9.60 -13.53 10.99
CA SER A 127 -8.48 -13.82 11.89
C SER A 127 -7.44 -14.74 11.21
N ALA A 128 -6.14 -14.43 11.35
CA ALA A 128 -5.04 -15.17 10.71
C ALA A 128 -4.92 -16.68 11.11
N ASN A 129 -5.66 -17.10 12.14
CA ASN A 129 -5.68 -18.48 12.66
C ASN A 129 -6.84 -19.34 12.15
N SER A 130 -7.69 -18.84 11.24
CA SER A 130 -8.73 -19.67 10.62
C SER A 130 -8.23 -20.29 9.32
N SER A 131 -7.33 -21.27 9.42
CA SER A 131 -7.00 -22.23 8.36
C SER A 131 -8.15 -23.22 8.10
N ALA A 132 -9.36 -22.71 8.08
CA ALA A 132 -10.55 -23.37 7.61
C ALA A 132 -11.48 -22.29 7.08
N ALA A 133 -12.04 -22.54 5.90
CA ALA A 133 -13.24 -21.90 5.38
C ALA A 133 -14.43 -22.10 6.35
N GLY A 134 -14.35 -21.46 7.51
CA GLY A 134 -15.33 -21.42 8.58
C GLY A 134 -15.94 -20.03 8.62
N SER A 135 -17.06 -19.91 7.92
CA SER A 135 -17.99 -18.78 7.80
C SER A 135 -18.00 -17.83 9.01
N GLY A 136 -17.52 -16.61 8.80
CA GLY A 136 -17.74 -15.49 9.71
C GLY A 136 -16.87 -14.30 9.36
N ILE A 137 -17.50 -13.18 8.98
CA ILE A 137 -16.84 -11.88 9.08
C ILE A 137 -16.75 -11.61 10.59
N ASP A 138 -15.54 -11.54 11.13
CA ASP A 138 -15.36 -11.12 12.51
C ASP A 138 -15.88 -9.68 12.63
N ASN A 139 -17.01 -9.42 13.29
CA ASN A 139 -17.57 -8.06 13.36
C ASN A 139 -16.51 -7.03 13.80
N GLY A 140 -15.61 -7.39 14.72
CA GLY A 140 -14.50 -6.53 15.14
C GLY A 140 -13.47 -6.21 14.04
N THR A 141 -13.15 -7.15 13.14
CA THR A 141 -12.24 -6.86 12.01
C THR A 141 -12.92 -5.98 10.97
N LEU A 142 -14.20 -6.21 10.70
CA LEU A 142 -14.98 -5.42 9.74
C LEU A 142 -15.14 -3.99 10.25
N PHE A 143 -15.46 -3.81 11.53
CA PHE A 143 -15.48 -2.48 12.13
C PHE A 143 -14.11 -1.83 12.11
N GLY A 144 -13.00 -2.55 12.34
CA GLY A 144 -11.63 -2.03 12.16
C GLY A 144 -11.38 -1.56 10.71
N GLN A 145 -11.72 -2.38 9.72
CA GLN A 145 -11.58 -2.03 8.30
C GLN A 145 -12.40 -0.81 7.89
N LEU A 146 -13.67 -0.74 8.32
CA LEU A 146 -14.57 0.36 8.02
C LEU A 146 -14.22 1.64 8.79
N SER A 147 -13.73 1.53 10.02
CA SER A 147 -13.40 2.68 10.88
C SER A 147 -12.07 3.36 10.52
N GLY A 148 -11.26 2.76 9.64
CA GLY A 148 -9.95 3.32 9.33
C GLY A 148 -8.78 2.66 10.05
N GLU A 149 -9.03 1.65 10.89
CA GLU A 149 -7.95 0.98 11.63
C GLU A 149 -6.98 0.32 10.65
N VAL A 150 -5.70 0.58 10.90
CA VAL A 150 -4.58 -0.03 10.19
C VAL A 150 -3.95 -1.08 11.10
N ALA A 151 -3.73 -2.29 10.57
CA ALA A 151 -3.00 -3.34 11.27
C ALA A 151 -1.66 -2.81 11.84
N ASN A 152 -1.50 -2.94 13.15
CA ASN A 152 -0.33 -2.43 13.86
C ASN A 152 0.73 -3.52 14.08
N PHE A 153 1.97 -3.26 13.69
CA PHE A 153 3.09 -4.18 13.92
C PHE A 153 3.29 -4.56 15.40
N PHE A 154 3.06 -3.64 16.34
CA PHE A 154 3.22 -3.89 17.78
C PHE A 154 2.04 -4.63 18.40
N ASN A 155 0.93 -4.76 17.67
CA ASN A 155 -0.25 -5.48 18.09
C ASN A 155 -0.69 -6.40 16.94
N LEU A 156 -0.17 -7.62 16.93
CA LEU A 156 -0.50 -8.66 15.93
C LEU A 156 -1.99 -9.07 15.95
N ASN A 157 -2.76 -8.63 16.95
CA ASN A 157 -4.22 -8.80 17.02
C ASN A 157 -4.97 -7.59 16.45
N SER A 158 -4.29 -6.53 16.00
CA SER A 158 -4.91 -5.39 15.32
C SER A 158 -5.44 -5.87 13.97
N LYS A 159 -6.70 -5.56 13.75
CA LYS A 159 -7.51 -6.08 12.65
C LYS A 159 -7.95 -4.91 11.80
N GLY A 160 -7.75 -4.98 10.48
CA GLY A 160 -8.02 -3.83 9.63
C GLY A 160 -7.39 -3.95 8.26
N ALA A 161 -7.49 -2.86 7.50
CA ALA A 161 -6.68 -2.67 6.30
C ALA A 161 -5.21 -2.49 6.70
N HIS A 162 -4.27 -2.60 5.78
CA HIS A 162 -2.88 -2.25 6.01
C HIS A 162 -2.49 -0.96 5.27
N ARG A 163 -1.46 -0.27 5.77
CA ARG A 163 -0.83 0.85 5.05
C ARG A 163 -0.20 0.32 3.77
N LEU A 164 -0.27 1.10 2.70
CA LEU A 164 0.49 0.78 1.51
C LEU A 164 1.98 0.70 1.85
N GLY A 165 2.62 -0.39 1.45
CA GLY A 165 4.04 -0.63 1.73
C GLY A 165 4.36 -1.15 3.14
N ALA A 166 3.36 -1.49 3.96
CA ALA A 166 3.61 -2.21 5.20
C ALA A 166 4.12 -3.63 4.93
N SER A 167 4.95 -4.15 5.83
CA SER A 167 5.48 -5.51 5.72
C SER A 167 4.37 -6.55 5.86
N ASP A 168 4.36 -7.52 4.96
CA ASP A 168 3.50 -8.71 4.98
C ASP A 168 3.52 -9.46 6.33
N PHE A 169 4.61 -9.37 7.10
CA PHE A 169 4.65 -9.94 8.45
C PHE A 169 3.61 -9.33 9.40
N SER A 170 3.15 -8.10 9.14
CA SER A 170 2.16 -7.43 9.99
C SER A 170 0.71 -7.74 9.61
N TRP A 171 0.44 -8.21 8.39
CA TRP A 171 -0.94 -8.33 7.90
C TRP A 171 -1.23 -9.57 7.03
N ALA A 172 -0.23 -10.18 6.38
CA ALA A 172 -0.40 -11.26 5.39
C ALA A 172 -0.11 -12.68 5.91
N ILE A 173 0.42 -12.84 7.12
CA ILE A 173 0.74 -14.15 7.70
C ILE A 173 -0.53 -15.03 7.72
N GLY A 174 -0.42 -16.24 7.15
CA GLY A 174 -1.51 -17.22 7.12
C GLY A 174 -2.62 -16.91 6.10
N ARG A 175 -2.42 -15.95 5.19
CA ARG A 175 -3.42 -15.51 4.21
C ARG A 175 -3.18 -15.94 2.77
N SER A 176 -2.24 -16.87 2.56
CA SER A 176 -2.05 -17.57 1.30
C SER A 176 -1.59 -19.00 1.60
N ASP A 177 -2.15 -19.95 0.87
CA ASP A 177 -1.70 -21.34 0.86
C ASP A 177 -1.05 -21.72 -0.47
N GLN A 178 -0.48 -20.74 -1.19
CA GLN A 178 0.18 -20.93 -2.50
C GLN A 178 1.26 -22.04 -2.47
N ALA A 179 1.87 -22.33 -1.32
CA ALA A 179 2.81 -23.43 -1.15
C ALA A 179 2.16 -24.83 -1.26
N LEU A 180 0.85 -24.94 -1.08
CA LEU A 180 0.06 -26.17 -1.06
C LEU A 180 -1.05 -26.20 -2.14
N ASN A 181 -1.39 -25.06 -2.73
CA ASN A 181 -2.50 -24.90 -3.67
C ASN A 181 -2.15 -23.90 -4.77
N ASP A 182 -2.07 -24.37 -6.02
CA ASP A 182 -1.69 -23.55 -7.18
C ASP A 182 -2.81 -22.57 -7.62
N ASN A 183 -4.02 -22.67 -7.05
CA ASN A 183 -5.13 -21.75 -7.35
C ASN A 183 -5.00 -20.40 -6.62
N ASP A 184 -4.07 -20.26 -5.68
CA ASP A 184 -3.76 -19.04 -4.91
C ASP A 184 -2.65 -18.21 -5.57
N SER A 185 -2.69 -18.09 -6.90
CA SER A 185 -1.64 -17.45 -7.71
C SER A 185 -1.66 -15.92 -7.67
N ASP A 186 -2.82 -15.32 -7.41
CA ASP A 186 -3.04 -13.87 -7.42
C ASP A 186 -3.84 -13.44 -6.20
N ALA A 187 -3.43 -12.34 -5.56
CA ALA A 187 -4.23 -11.72 -4.51
C ALA A 187 -5.05 -10.54 -5.03
N VAL A 188 -6.24 -10.37 -4.46
CA VAL A 188 -7.16 -9.28 -4.79
C VAL A 188 -7.20 -8.30 -3.62
N TYR A 189 -7.04 -7.01 -3.90
CA TYR A 189 -7.11 -5.95 -2.89
C TYR A 189 -8.26 -4.99 -3.16
N LEU A 190 -8.87 -4.53 -2.07
CA LEU A 190 -9.71 -3.34 -2.06
C LEU A 190 -8.85 -2.15 -1.62
N LEU A 191 -8.78 -1.14 -2.47
CA LEU A 191 -8.09 0.12 -2.21
C LEU A 191 -9.05 1.11 -1.59
N TRP A 192 -8.66 1.70 -0.47
CA TRP A 192 -9.37 2.79 0.19
C TRP A 192 -8.57 4.08 0.05
N ARG A 193 -9.27 5.20 -0.03
CA ARG A 193 -8.68 6.53 0.05
C ARG A 193 -9.36 7.34 1.15
N TRP A 194 -8.56 8.03 1.96
CA TRP A 194 -9.04 9.00 2.91
C TRP A 194 -9.56 10.25 2.20
N VAL A 195 -10.67 10.76 2.71
CA VAL A 195 -11.31 11.99 2.24
C VAL A 195 -11.65 12.78 3.50
N ASP A 196 -11.00 13.92 3.68
CA ASP A 196 -11.33 14.82 4.78
C ASP A 196 -12.61 15.59 4.44
N CYS A 197 -13.50 15.71 5.42
CA CYS A 197 -14.76 16.43 5.27
C CYS A 197 -14.53 17.93 5.39
N CYS A 198 -15.13 18.71 4.49
CA CYS A 198 -15.27 20.15 4.64
C CYS A 198 -16.25 20.45 5.79
N GLU A 199 -15.73 20.76 6.98
CA GLU A 199 -16.54 21.28 8.07
C GLU A 199 -16.52 22.81 8.03
N PHE A 200 -17.62 23.41 7.56
CA PHE A 200 -17.82 24.86 7.69
C PHE A 200 -18.25 25.15 9.11
N ASN A 201 -17.43 25.89 9.85
CA ASN A 201 -17.84 26.49 11.13
C ASN A 201 -18.41 27.90 10.87
#